data_AF-A0A119HFI3-F1
#
_entry.id   AF-A0A119HFI3-F1
#
_cell.length_a   1.000
_cell.length_b   1.000
_cell.length_c   1.000
_cell.angle_alpha   90.00
_cell.angle_beta   90.00
_cell.angle_gamma   90.00
#
_symmetry.space_group_name_H-M   'P 1'
#
loop_
_entity.id
_entity.type
_entity.pdbx_description
1 polymer ?
#
loop_
_entity_poly.entity_id
_entity_poly.type
_entity_poly.pdbx_seq_one_letter_code
_entity_poly.pdbx_strand_id
1 'polypeptide(L)'
;MNIELDSAGKVAFAAPQQKWHKPEGDDGALLQTARFAGQEMMAITDDAGGFELHYLNFKADGFPSIEAAKLAAPEFAKRVLARLSDMIAN
;
A
#
# COMPACT_ATOMS: atom_id res chain seq x y z
N MET A 1 3.30 20.56 18.06
CA MET A 1 2.81 19.37 18.79
C MET A 1 3.85 18.27 18.65
N ASN A 2 4.17 17.53 19.71
CA ASN A 2 5.01 16.34 19.63
C ASN A 2 4.13 15.12 19.28
N ILE A 3 4.59 14.25 18.40
CA ILE A 3 3.86 13.06 17.95
C ILE A 3 4.65 11.82 18.38
N GLU A 4 4.00 10.91 19.10
CA GLU A 4 4.58 9.66 19.59
C GLU A 4 3.61 8.51 19.34
N LEU A 5 4.13 7.28 19.22
CA LEU A 5 3.29 6.08 19.15
C LEU A 5 2.77 5.72 20.54
N ASP A 6 1.46 5.55 20.65
CA ASP A 6 0.84 4.94 21.83
C ASP A 6 1.05 3.41 21.85
N SER A 7 0.49 2.73 22.85
CA SER A 7 0.62 1.27 22.99
C SER A 7 0.04 0.51 21.80
N ALA A 8 -1.07 0.96 21.23
CA ALA A 8 -1.69 0.32 20.07
C ALA A 8 -0.84 0.54 18.81
N GLY A 9 -0.32 1.74 18.62
CA GLY A 9 0.60 2.11 17.56
C GLY A 9 1.87 1.26 17.62
N LYS A 10 2.48 1.07 18.78
CA LYS A 10 3.67 0.21 18.90
C LYS A 10 3.43 -1.20 18.38
N VAL A 11 2.25 -1.78 18.64
CA VAL A 11 1.88 -3.11 18.13
C VAL A 11 1.60 -3.06 16.62
N ALA A 12 0.77 -2.11 16.17
CA ALA A 12 0.38 -1.98 14.76
C ALA A 12 1.57 -1.73 13.83
N PHE A 13 2.53 -0.91 14.27
CA PHE A 13 3.72 -0.53 13.51
C PHE A 13 4.93 -1.47 13.75
N ALA A 14 4.84 -2.43 14.67
CA ALA A 14 5.88 -3.44 14.86
C ALA A 14 5.99 -4.44 13.69
N ALA A 15 4.90 -4.60 12.93
CA ALA A 15 4.92 -5.48 11.77
C ALA A 15 5.87 -4.95 10.68
N PRO A 16 6.52 -5.85 9.90
CA PRO A 16 7.45 -5.42 8.85
C PRO A 16 6.79 -4.49 7.84
N GLN A 17 7.39 -3.31 7.67
CA GLN A 17 6.97 -2.33 6.68
C GLN A 17 7.61 -2.65 5.33
N GLN A 18 6.87 -2.41 4.24
CA GLN A 18 7.33 -2.52 2.85
C GLN A 18 7.94 -3.90 2.50
N LYS A 19 7.50 -4.95 3.21
CA LYS A 19 7.81 -6.33 2.88
C LYS A 19 6.62 -6.97 2.20
N TRP A 20 6.77 -7.18 0.90
CA TRP A 20 5.77 -7.83 0.06
C TRP A 20 5.68 -9.31 0.35
N HIS A 21 4.46 -9.80 0.53
CA HIS A 21 4.15 -11.21 0.69
C HIS A 21 2.89 -11.55 -0.10
N LYS A 22 2.75 -12.83 -0.44
CA LYS A 22 1.52 -13.36 -1.03
C LYS A 22 0.58 -13.76 0.11
N PRO A 23 -0.70 -13.37 0.08
CA PRO A 23 -1.68 -13.95 1.00
C PRO A 23 -1.83 -15.45 0.71
N GLU A 24 -2.06 -16.25 1.75
CA GLU A 24 -2.29 -17.69 1.61
C GLU A 24 -3.69 -17.92 1.02
N GLY A 25 -3.78 -18.63 -0.11
CA GLY A 25 -5.02 -19.27 -0.56
C GLY A 25 -5.85 -18.59 -1.65
N ASP A 26 -5.27 -18.16 -2.79
CA ASP A 26 -6.09 -17.92 -3.98
C ASP A 26 -5.40 -18.30 -5.31
N ASP A 27 -6.19 -18.96 -6.17
CA ASP A 27 -5.85 -19.61 -7.43
C ASP A 27 -6.36 -18.74 -8.60
N GLY A 28 -5.62 -17.68 -8.95
CA GLY A 28 -5.85 -16.99 -10.22
C GLY A 28 -5.31 -15.56 -10.34
N ALA A 29 -5.47 -14.74 -9.29
CA ALA A 29 -4.97 -13.36 -9.28
C ALA A 29 -3.58 -13.28 -8.60
N LEU A 30 -2.61 -12.59 -9.22
CA LEU A 30 -1.30 -12.37 -8.62
C LEU A 30 -1.37 -11.24 -7.57
N LEU A 31 -2.03 -11.51 -6.45
CA LEU A 31 -2.14 -10.60 -5.32
C LEU A 31 -0.86 -10.65 -4.46
N GLN A 32 -0.28 -9.49 -4.16
CA GLN A 32 0.72 -9.32 -3.11
C GLN A 32 0.32 -8.15 -2.21
N THR A 33 0.63 -8.27 -0.92
CA THR A 33 0.35 -7.21 0.05
C THR A 33 1.62 -6.81 0.80
N ALA A 34 1.66 -5.55 1.25
CA ALA A 34 2.69 -5.00 2.10
C ALA A 34 2.13 -3.88 2.97
N ARG A 35 2.78 -3.56 4.10
CA ARG A 35 2.39 -2.41 4.93
C ARG A 35 3.17 -1.16 4.57
N PHE A 36 2.47 -0.06 4.31
CA PHE A 36 3.02 1.28 4.17
C PHE A 36 2.40 2.17 5.24
N ALA A 37 3.24 2.80 6.06
CA ALA A 37 2.78 3.62 7.20
C ALA A 37 1.74 2.89 8.08
N GLY A 38 1.97 1.60 8.36
CA GLY A 38 1.08 0.77 9.17
C GLY A 38 -0.21 0.31 8.47
N GLN A 39 -0.48 0.79 7.26
CA GLN A 39 -1.69 0.50 6.50
C GLN A 39 -1.37 -0.50 5.38
N GLU A 40 -2.31 -1.39 5.08
CA GLU A 40 -2.15 -2.37 4.02
C GLU A 40 -2.21 -1.72 2.64
N MET A 41 -1.26 -2.10 1.78
CA MET A 41 -1.26 -1.84 0.35
C MET A 41 -1.32 -3.17 -0.39
N MET A 42 -2.12 -3.21 -1.44
CA MET A 42 -2.25 -4.37 -2.33
C MET A 42 -1.65 -4.04 -3.69
N ALA A 43 -0.97 -5.02 -4.29
CA ALA A 43 -0.61 -5.06 -5.69
C ALA A 43 -1.35 -6.25 -6.31
N ILE A 44 -2.20 -6.02 -7.31
CA ILE A 44 -3.08 -7.03 -7.90
C ILE A 44 -3.09 -6.88 -9.43
N THR A 45 -3.35 -7.98 -10.13
CA THR A 45 -3.56 -7.98 -11.59
C THR A 45 -4.85 -7.25 -11.94
N ASP A 46 -4.81 -6.41 -12.97
CA ASP A 46 -6.00 -5.79 -13.56
C ASP A 46 -6.64 -6.70 -14.65
N ASP A 47 -7.83 -6.31 -15.10
CA ASP A 47 -8.60 -7.05 -16.12
C ASP A 47 -7.93 -7.08 -17.51
N ALA A 48 -6.96 -6.19 -17.76
CA ALA A 48 -6.21 -6.09 -19.01
C ALA A 48 -4.87 -6.85 -18.97
N GLY A 49 -4.57 -7.55 -17.87
CA GLY A 49 -3.32 -8.28 -17.66
C GLY A 49 -2.15 -7.40 -17.20
N GLY A 50 -2.40 -6.13 -16.91
CA GLY A 50 -1.49 -5.25 -16.18
C GLY A 50 -1.61 -5.42 -14.67
N PHE A 51 -1.02 -4.49 -13.92
CA PHE A 51 -1.08 -4.46 -12.47
C PHE A 51 -1.52 -3.09 -11.96
N GLU A 52 -2.19 -3.11 -10.81
CA GLU A 52 -2.60 -1.92 -10.07
C GLU A 52 -2.20 -2.02 -8.60
N LEU A 53 -2.05 -0.84 -7.99
CA LEU A 53 -1.83 -0.66 -6.56
C LEU A 53 -3.10 -0.11 -5.92
N HIS A 54 -3.50 -0.67 -4.78
CA HIS A 54 -4.60 -0.18 -3.94
C HIS A 54 -4.09 0.20 -2.56
N TYR A 55 -4.42 1.40 -2.10
CA TYR A 55 -4.00 1.91 -0.79
C TYR A 55 -4.94 2.99 -0.28
N LEU A 56 -5.52 2.81 0.92
CA LEU A 56 -6.37 3.80 1.59
C LEU A 56 -7.52 4.36 0.70
N ASN A 57 -8.16 3.47 -0.08
CA ASN A 57 -9.23 3.80 -1.05
C ASN A 57 -8.77 4.59 -2.29
N PHE A 58 -7.47 4.67 -2.55
CA PHE A 58 -6.90 5.17 -3.80
C PHE A 58 -6.34 4.02 -4.62
N LYS A 59 -6.30 4.21 -5.94
CA LYS A 59 -5.63 3.29 -6.85
C LYS A 59 -4.62 3.99 -7.77
N ALA A 60 -3.63 3.24 -8.23
CA ALA A 60 -2.76 3.58 -9.35
C ALA A 60 -2.64 2.38 -10.27
N ASP A 61 -2.72 2.59 -11.58
CA ASP A 61 -2.75 1.54 -12.61
C ASP A 61 -1.70 1.79 -13.71
N GLY A 62 -1.70 0.93 -14.73
CA GLY A 62 -0.81 1.05 -15.89
C GLY A 62 0.58 0.42 -15.69
N PHE A 63 0.73 -0.45 -14.69
CA PHE A 63 2.01 -1.14 -14.45
C PHE A 63 2.10 -2.41 -15.33
N PRO A 64 3.17 -2.58 -16.13
CA PRO A 64 3.30 -3.74 -17.01
C PRO A 64 3.71 -5.03 -16.28
N SER A 65 4.14 -4.94 -15.02
CA SER A 65 4.46 -6.09 -14.18
C SER A 65 4.29 -5.78 -12.69
N ILE A 66 4.22 -6.81 -11.85
CA ILE A 66 4.13 -6.65 -10.40
C ILE A 66 5.38 -5.96 -9.82
N GLU A 67 6.55 -6.20 -10.40
CA GLU A 67 7.81 -5.55 -10.01
C GLU A 67 7.76 -4.05 -10.30
N ALA A 68 7.20 -3.64 -11.44
CA ALA A 68 7.02 -2.23 -11.78
C ALA A 68 6.05 -1.55 -10.78
N ALA A 69 4.95 -2.21 -10.44
CA ALA A 69 4.01 -1.73 -9.43
C ALA A 69 4.70 -1.59 -8.05
N LYS A 70 5.44 -2.62 -7.61
CA LYS A 70 6.17 -2.62 -6.33
C LYS A 70 7.25 -1.55 -6.27
N LEU A 71 7.91 -1.23 -7.39
CA LEU A 71 8.89 -0.15 -7.47
C LEU A 71 8.24 1.23 -7.31
N ALA A 72 7.02 1.42 -7.86
CA ALA A 72 6.27 2.67 -7.76
C ALA A 72 5.55 2.87 -6.41
N ALA A 73 5.31 1.79 -5.67
CA ALA A 73 4.51 1.77 -4.44
C ALA A 73 4.93 2.80 -3.36
N PRO A 74 6.22 3.01 -3.04
CA PRO A 74 6.61 4.02 -2.04
C PRO A 74 6.25 5.45 -2.45
N GLU A 75 6.36 5.78 -3.74
CA GLU A 75 5.98 7.09 -4.25
C GLU A 75 4.45 7.26 -4.23
N PHE A 76 3.73 6.23 -4.67
CA PHE A 76 2.27 6.20 -4.61
C PHE A 76 1.74 6.42 -3.18
N ALA A 77 2.28 5.71 -2.18
CA ALA A 77 1.91 5.88 -0.77
C ALA A 77 2.11 7.32 -0.28
N LYS A 78 3.25 7.94 -0.61
CA LYS A 78 3.56 9.32 -0.24
C LYS A 78 2.54 10.30 -0.84
N ARG A 79 2.20 10.13 -2.12
CA ARG A 79 1.21 10.96 -2.81
C ARG A 79 -0.18 10.81 -2.21
N VAL A 80 -0.59 9.59 -1.84
CA VAL A 80 -1.86 9.33 -1.15
C VAL A 80 -1.90 10.01 0.22
N LEU A 81 -0.86 9.88 1.04
CA LEU A 81 -0.80 10.51 2.36
C LEU A 81 -0.80 12.05 2.27
N ALA A 82 -0.09 12.62 1.31
CA ALA A 82 -0.15 14.06 1.03
C ALA A 82 -1.59 14.47 0.65
N ARG A 83 -2.25 13.72 -0.23
CA ARG A 83 -3.63 13.99 -0.63
C ARG A 83 -4.61 13.91 0.54
N LEU A 84 -4.43 12.96 1.45
CA LEU A 84 -5.23 12.87 2.68
C LEU A 84 -4.97 14.05 3.62
N SER A 85 -3.72 14.49 3.73
CA SER A 85 -3.37 15.70 4.50
C SER A 85 -4.07 16.94 3.96
N ASP A 86 -4.17 17.10 2.64
CA ASP A 86 -4.86 18.23 2.00
C ASP A 86 -6.37 18.27 2.29
N MET A 87 -6.96 17.17 2.76
CA MET A 87 -8.39 17.09 3.10
C MET A 87 -8.68 17.50 4.55
N ILE A 88 -7.65 17.71 5.36
CA ILE A 88 -7.77 18.15 6.75
C ILE A 88 -7.71 19.67 6.79
N ALA A 89 -8.63 20.30 7.53
CA ALA A 89 -8.66 21.75 7.66
C ALA A 89 -7.37 22.27 8.33
N ASN A 90 -6.95 23.47 7.90
CA ASN A 90 -5.84 24.20 8.51
C ASN A 90 -6.16 24.70 9.92
#